data_AF-A0A150TYJ0-F1
#
_entry.id   AF-A0A150TYJ0-F1
#
_cell.length_a   1.000
_cell.length_b   1.000
_cell.length_c   1.000
_cell.angle_alpha   90.00
_cell.angle_beta   90.00
_cell.angle_gamma   90.00
#
_symmetry.space_group_name_H-M   'P 1'
#
loop_
_entity.id
_entity.type
_entity.pdbx_description
1 polymer ?
#
loop_
_entity_poly.entity_id
_entity_poly.type
_entity_poly.pdbx_seq_one_letter_code
_entity_poly.pdbx_strand_id
1 'polypeptide(L)'
;MQDDDRLAPDLVWQSNGHLTEIALCALGDGEGALLPEGALEHAARCQSCSSELGEAALLSLRAGELLRAQAAHGCARETAAPRAPLPVPALAFALAISALGAAPSLVAGAGGLRESWAGLWHACSVVVRVGCAVAGSGALSGWLTALPWLSAALLVTVGAYVAWTRGKQLSLNGGI
;
A
#
# COMPACT_ATOMS: atom_id res chain seq x y z
N MET A 1 6.05 -16.16 12.05
CA MET A 1 6.99 -15.13 11.62
C MET A 1 8.35 -15.80 11.68
N GLN A 2 8.93 -16.05 10.52
CA GLN A 2 10.27 -16.64 10.45
C GLN A 2 11.27 -15.56 10.86
N ASP A 3 12.43 -15.92 11.41
CA ASP A 3 13.46 -14.91 11.75
C ASP A 3 13.88 -14.05 10.52
N ASP A 4 13.63 -14.56 9.32
CA ASP A 4 13.82 -13.88 8.04
C ASP A 4 12.87 -12.67 7.82
N ASP A 5 11.81 -12.50 8.60
CA ASP A 5 10.86 -11.38 8.50
C ASP A 5 11.32 -10.12 9.26
N ARG A 6 12.41 -10.21 10.05
CA ARG A 6 12.93 -9.10 10.86
C ARG A 6 13.89 -8.22 10.05
N LEU A 7 13.95 -6.93 10.41
CA LEU A 7 14.90 -5.98 9.83
C LEU A 7 16.35 -6.39 10.12
N ALA A 8 17.22 -6.19 9.14
CA ALA A 8 18.63 -6.45 9.28
C ALA A 8 19.25 -5.57 10.41
N PRO A 9 20.20 -6.09 11.20
CA PRO A 9 20.72 -5.38 12.38
C PRO A 9 21.33 -4.00 12.08
N ASP A 10 21.94 -3.84 10.91
CA ASP A 10 22.52 -2.58 10.41
C ASP A 10 21.46 -1.52 10.06
N LEU A 11 20.23 -1.95 9.77
CA LEU A 11 19.09 -1.05 9.61
C LEU A 11 18.45 -0.67 10.96
N VAL A 12 18.74 -1.40 12.03
CA VAL A 12 18.12 -1.19 13.35
C VAL A 12 19.03 -0.42 14.29
N TRP A 13 20.33 -0.74 14.26
CA TRP A 13 21.32 -0.20 15.18
C TRP A 13 22.34 0.68 14.46
N GLN A 14 22.54 1.87 15.00
CA GLN A 14 23.65 2.73 14.63
C GLN A 14 24.96 2.21 15.26
N SER A 15 26.10 2.63 14.71
CA SER A 15 27.43 2.26 15.22
C SER A 15 27.72 2.79 16.64
N ASN A 16 26.97 3.79 17.09
CA ASN A 16 27.05 4.37 18.44
C ASN A 16 26.15 3.63 19.47
N GLY A 17 25.44 2.58 19.05
CA GLY A 17 24.54 1.81 19.91
C GLY A 17 23.14 2.39 20.08
N HIS A 18 22.78 3.45 19.36
CA HIS A 18 21.41 3.98 19.31
C HIS A 18 20.58 3.30 18.22
N LEU A 19 19.26 3.42 18.32
CA LEU A 19 18.35 3.01 17.25
C LEU A 19 18.48 3.96 16.05
N THR A 20 18.38 3.42 14.84
CA THR A 20 18.25 4.22 13.62
C THR A 20 16.88 4.89 13.56
N GLU A 21 16.74 5.91 12.71
CA GLU A 21 15.45 6.53 12.41
C GLU A 21 14.41 5.50 11.91
N ILE A 22 14.84 4.54 11.08
CA ILE A 22 13.98 3.46 10.56
C ILE A 22 13.39 2.64 11.71
N ALA A 23 14.21 2.26 12.69
CA ALA A 23 13.74 1.50 13.85
C ALA A 23 12.81 2.32 14.75
N LEU A 24 13.10 3.62 14.94
CA LEU A 24 12.23 4.52 15.69
C LEU A 24 10.88 4.72 15.00
N CYS A 25 10.85 4.87 13.67
CA CYS A 25 9.60 4.92 12.89
C CYS A 25 8.80 3.62 13.03
N ALA A 26 9.44 2.46 12.88
CA ALA A 26 8.76 1.17 13.06
C ALA A 26 8.16 1.02 14.46
N LEU A 27 8.86 1.48 15.52
CA LEU A 27 8.30 1.52 16.87
C LEU A 27 7.12 2.49 16.98
N GLY A 28 7.22 3.68 16.39
CA GLY A 28 6.16 4.69 16.37
C GLY A 28 4.88 4.21 15.67
N ASP A 29 5.02 3.40 14.63
CA ASP A 29 3.91 2.80 13.88
C ASP A 29 3.32 1.56 14.57
N GLY A 30 3.91 1.09 15.68
CA GLY A 30 3.49 -0.11 16.39
C GLY A 30 3.98 -1.42 15.76
N GLU A 31 4.87 -1.34 14.77
CA GLU A 31 5.45 -2.46 14.03
C GLU A 31 6.68 -3.05 14.73
N GLY A 32 6.64 -3.15 16.07
CA GLY A 32 7.75 -3.67 16.87
C GLY A 32 8.11 -5.13 16.56
N ALA A 33 7.21 -5.87 15.91
CA ALA A 33 7.45 -7.23 15.44
C ALA A 33 8.53 -7.30 14.34
N LEU A 34 8.71 -6.23 13.55
CA LEU A 34 9.75 -6.14 12.51
C LEU A 34 11.15 -5.97 13.11
N LEU A 35 11.26 -5.69 14.40
CA LEU A 35 12.53 -5.38 15.05
C LEU A 35 13.12 -6.63 15.72
N PRO A 36 14.47 -6.72 15.76
CA PRO A 36 15.14 -7.73 16.55
C PRO A 36 14.83 -7.55 18.04
N GLU A 37 14.98 -8.64 18.78
CA GLU A 37 14.79 -8.64 20.23
C GLU A 37 15.67 -7.61 20.93
N GLY A 38 15.14 -6.98 21.97
CA GLY A 38 15.83 -5.95 22.75
C GLY A 38 15.74 -4.53 22.19
N ALA A 39 15.32 -4.31 20.94
CA ALA A 39 15.16 -2.96 20.38
C ALA A 39 14.13 -2.12 21.17
N LEU A 40 12.97 -2.72 21.49
CA LEU A 40 11.91 -2.08 22.28
C LEU A 40 12.37 -1.80 23.73
N GLU A 41 13.07 -2.74 24.34
CA GLU A 41 13.62 -2.58 25.70
C GLU A 41 14.69 -1.48 25.74
N HIS A 42 15.53 -1.39 24.70
CA HIS A 42 16.51 -0.32 24.55
C HIS A 42 15.82 1.04 24.41
N ALA A 43 14.82 1.17 23.53
CA ALA A 43 14.07 2.43 23.37
C ALA A 43 13.46 2.91 24.69
N ALA A 44 12.99 1.97 25.53
CA ALA A 44 12.41 2.29 26.84
C ALA A 44 13.45 2.75 27.89
N ARG A 45 14.72 2.34 27.77
CA ARG A 45 15.78 2.64 28.74
C ARG A 45 16.74 3.75 28.28
N CYS A 46 16.90 3.91 26.99
CA CYS A 46 17.83 4.87 26.40
C CYS A 46 17.14 6.24 26.27
N GLN A 47 17.59 7.21 27.06
CA GLN A 47 17.00 8.55 27.10
C GLN A 47 17.02 9.27 25.75
N SER A 48 18.06 9.06 24.93
CA SER A 48 18.13 9.68 23.60
C SER A 48 17.04 9.11 22.68
N CYS A 49 16.96 7.78 22.59
CA CYS A 49 15.99 7.12 21.72
C CYS A 49 14.54 7.36 22.18
N SER A 50 14.27 7.38 23.49
CA SER A 50 12.93 7.70 24.00
C SER A 50 12.54 9.16 23.75
N SER A 51 13.49 10.09 23.84
CA SER A 51 13.26 11.50 23.53
C SER A 51 12.95 11.72 22.05
N GLU A 52 13.74 11.11 21.16
CA GLU A 52 13.52 11.20 19.71
C GLU A 52 12.17 10.59 19.30
N LEU A 53 11.83 9.42 19.87
CA LEU A 53 10.52 8.79 19.65
C LEU A 53 9.36 9.69 20.13
N GLY A 54 9.52 10.32 21.30
CA GLY A 54 8.54 11.27 21.85
C GLY A 54 8.37 12.52 20.97
N GLU A 55 9.46 13.08 20.45
CA GLU A 55 9.43 14.21 19.53
C GLU A 55 8.70 13.85 18.22
N ALA A 56 9.02 12.69 17.62
CA ALA A 56 8.34 12.19 16.42
C ALA A 56 6.84 11.98 16.65
N ALA A 57 6.44 11.48 17.82
CA ALA A 57 5.04 11.33 18.20
C ALA A 57 4.30 12.68 18.30
N LEU A 58 4.93 13.68 18.93
CA LEU A 58 4.36 15.04 19.03
C LEU A 58 4.25 15.72 17.65
N LEU A 59 5.23 15.54 16.78
CA LEU A 59 5.19 16.02 15.40
C LEU A 59 4.04 15.37 14.62
N SER A 60 3.84 14.06 14.77
CA SER A 60 2.73 13.33 14.15
C SER A 60 1.36 13.83 14.60
N LEU A 61 1.19 14.11 15.91
CA LEU A 61 -0.04 14.69 16.44
C LEU A 61 -0.32 16.06 15.82
N ARG A 62 0.70 16.92 15.75
CA ARG A 62 0.57 18.26 15.17
C ARG A 62 0.29 18.22 13.68
N ALA A 63 0.93 17.32 12.93
CA ALA A 63 0.62 17.09 11.53
C ALA A 63 -0.85 16.66 11.35
N GLY A 64 -1.35 15.75 12.21
CA GLY A 64 -2.75 15.33 12.21
C GLY A 64 -3.73 16.48 12.51
N GLU A 65 -3.38 17.41 13.39
CA GLU A 65 -4.17 18.62 13.64
C GLU A 65 -4.22 19.55 12.43
N LEU A 66 -3.08 19.79 11.79
CA LEU A 66 -3.00 20.63 10.59
C LEU A 66 -3.80 20.04 9.43
N LEU A 67 -3.72 18.73 9.21
CA LEU A 67 -4.50 18.03 8.19
C LEU A 67 -6.01 18.11 8.47
N ARG A 68 -6.42 17.96 9.74
CA ARG A 68 -7.83 18.12 10.14
C ARG A 68 -8.33 19.56 9.95
N ALA A 69 -7.51 20.55 10.32
CA ALA A 69 -7.83 21.96 10.10
C ALA A 69 -7.96 22.28 8.61
N GLN A 70 -7.02 21.79 7.78
CA GLN A 70 -7.07 21.94 6.33
C GLN A 70 -8.33 21.30 5.73
N ALA A 71 -8.69 20.09 6.17
CA ALA A 71 -9.92 19.43 5.73
C ALA A 71 -11.18 20.23 6.11
N ALA A 72 -11.24 20.78 7.34
CA ALA A 72 -12.34 21.61 7.78
C ALA A 72 -12.48 22.90 6.95
N HIS A 73 -11.36 23.52 6.55
CA HIS A 73 -11.35 24.70 5.69
C HIS A 73 -11.66 24.37 4.21
N GLY A 74 -11.24 23.20 3.71
CA GLY A 74 -11.52 22.74 2.35
C GLY A 74 -12.99 22.37 2.12
N CYS A 75 -13.64 21.74 3.10
CA CYS A 75 -15.06 21.37 3.02
C CYS A 75 -16.01 22.58 2.97
N ALA A 76 -15.59 23.77 3.41
CA ALA A 76 -16.44 24.95 3.46
C ALA A 76 -16.59 25.70 2.11
N ARG A 77 -15.76 25.39 1.11
CA ARG A 77 -15.68 26.21 -0.13
C ARG A 77 -16.04 25.49 -1.42
N GLU A 78 -16.18 24.17 -1.38
CA GLU A 78 -16.68 23.42 -2.53
C GLU A 78 -18.18 23.18 -2.33
N THR A 79 -18.99 24.16 -2.73
CA THR A 79 -20.42 23.92 -3.00
C THR A 79 -20.45 22.75 -3.97
N ALA A 80 -20.79 21.56 -3.45
CA ALA A 80 -20.73 20.31 -4.18
C ALA A 80 -21.43 20.50 -5.52
N ALA A 81 -20.63 20.60 -6.59
CA ALA A 81 -21.17 20.55 -7.93
C ALA A 81 -22.01 19.26 -8.00
N PRO A 82 -23.20 19.30 -8.64
CA PRO A 82 -24.07 18.14 -8.73
C PRO A 82 -23.24 16.96 -9.25
N ARG A 83 -23.04 15.96 -8.38
CA ARG A 83 -22.24 14.79 -8.72
C ARG A 83 -22.92 14.12 -9.89
N ALA A 84 -22.25 14.08 -11.04
CA ALA A 84 -22.73 13.32 -12.19
C ALA A 84 -22.97 11.86 -11.74
N PRO A 85 -24.04 11.22 -12.22
CA PRO A 85 -24.31 9.83 -11.87
C PRO A 85 -23.09 8.98 -12.21
N LEU A 86 -22.67 8.14 -11.26
CA LEU A 86 -21.57 7.19 -11.45
C LEU A 86 -21.83 6.36 -12.71
N PRO A 87 -20.87 6.22 -13.63
CA PRO A 87 -21.03 5.40 -14.84
C PRO A 87 -20.93 3.92 -14.47
N VAL A 88 -21.97 3.40 -13.79
CA VAL A 88 -22.14 2.00 -13.38
C VAL A 88 -21.81 1.00 -14.51
N PRO A 89 -22.26 1.19 -15.78
CA PRO A 89 -21.91 0.24 -16.83
C PRO A 89 -20.41 0.20 -17.15
N ALA A 90 -19.70 1.34 -17.09
CA ALA A 90 -18.26 1.38 -17.33
C ALA A 90 -17.49 0.68 -16.19
N LEU A 91 -17.93 0.89 -14.95
CA LEU A 91 -17.40 0.19 -13.76
C LEU A 91 -17.62 -1.32 -13.84
N ALA A 92 -18.83 -1.75 -14.19
CA ALA A 92 -19.17 -3.16 -14.35
C ALA A 92 -18.35 -3.82 -15.47
N PHE A 93 -18.15 -3.12 -16.59
CA PHE A 93 -17.34 -3.60 -17.71
C PHE A 93 -15.86 -3.72 -17.33
N ALA A 94 -15.30 -2.72 -16.64
CA ALA A 94 -13.92 -2.78 -16.14
C ALA A 94 -13.73 -3.96 -15.17
N LEU A 95 -14.67 -4.16 -14.23
CA LEU A 95 -14.68 -5.29 -13.30
C LEU A 95 -14.74 -6.64 -14.03
N ALA A 96 -15.58 -6.75 -15.06
CA ALA A 96 -15.70 -7.96 -15.86
C ALA A 96 -14.40 -8.28 -16.61
N ILE A 97 -13.76 -7.28 -17.22
CA ILE A 97 -12.47 -7.45 -17.91
C ILE A 97 -11.38 -7.87 -16.91
N SER A 98 -11.31 -7.23 -15.75
CA SER A 98 -10.35 -7.60 -14.70
C SER A 98 -10.58 -9.04 -14.21
N ALA A 99 -11.83 -9.46 -14.02
CA ALA A 99 -12.17 -10.82 -13.62
C ALA A 99 -11.79 -11.85 -14.71
N LEU A 100 -12.03 -11.55 -15.98
CA LEU A 100 -11.60 -12.41 -17.09
C LEU A 100 -10.08 -12.52 -17.19
N GLY A 101 -9.35 -11.41 -17.01
CA GLY A 101 -7.89 -11.41 -17.01
C GLY A 101 -7.27 -12.20 -15.86
N ALA A 102 -7.98 -12.27 -14.71
CA ALA A 102 -7.55 -13.05 -13.54
C ALA A 102 -7.96 -14.53 -13.59
N ALA A 103 -8.83 -14.93 -14.54
CA ALA A 103 -9.33 -16.30 -14.63
C ALA A 103 -8.24 -17.38 -14.76
N PRO A 104 -7.17 -17.23 -15.58
CA PRO A 104 -6.11 -18.24 -15.69
C PRO A 104 -5.37 -18.44 -14.36
N SER A 105 -5.19 -17.37 -13.60
CA SER A 105 -4.54 -17.35 -12.29
C SER A 105 -5.37 -18.12 -11.25
N LEU A 106 -6.69 -17.99 -11.30
CA LEU A 106 -7.62 -18.67 -10.40
C LEU A 106 -7.70 -20.17 -10.68
N VAL A 107 -7.65 -20.57 -11.95
CA VAL A 107 -7.64 -21.99 -12.36
C VAL A 107 -6.32 -22.66 -11.99
N ALA A 108 -5.19 -21.95 -12.13
CA ALA A 108 -3.87 -22.47 -11.74
C ALA A 108 -3.65 -22.52 -10.20
N GLY A 109 -4.34 -21.67 -9.44
CA GLY A 109 -4.16 -21.49 -7.99
C GLY A 109 -5.19 -22.15 -7.08
N ALA A 110 -6.14 -22.92 -7.63
CA ALA A 110 -7.28 -23.47 -6.88
C ALA A 110 -6.91 -24.34 -5.65
N GLY A 111 -5.67 -24.87 -5.59
CA GLY A 111 -5.19 -25.65 -4.45
C GLY A 111 -4.80 -24.85 -3.19
N GLY A 112 -4.52 -23.55 -3.31
CA GLY A 112 -4.00 -22.71 -2.19
C GLY A 112 -4.92 -21.57 -1.75
N LEU A 113 -6.16 -21.53 -2.28
CA LEU A 113 -7.05 -20.36 -2.21
C LEU A 113 -7.38 -19.88 -0.78
N ARG A 114 -7.31 -20.79 0.20
CA ARG A 114 -7.72 -20.53 1.58
C ARG A 114 -6.66 -19.76 2.38
N GLU A 115 -5.37 -19.98 2.10
CA GLU A 115 -4.26 -19.26 2.75
C GLU A 115 -4.01 -17.89 2.10
N SER A 116 -4.25 -17.77 0.79
CA SER A 116 -4.13 -16.49 0.07
C SER A 116 -5.29 -15.51 0.33
N TRP A 117 -6.39 -15.96 0.95
CA TRP A 117 -7.59 -15.13 1.13
C TRP A 117 -7.38 -13.95 2.08
N ALA A 118 -6.58 -14.14 3.14
CA ALA A 118 -6.27 -13.07 4.09
C ALA A 118 -5.43 -11.96 3.44
N GLY A 119 -4.42 -12.33 2.64
CA GLY A 119 -3.60 -11.37 1.88
C GLY A 119 -4.42 -10.63 0.83
N LEU A 120 -5.33 -11.32 0.13
CA LEU A 120 -6.22 -10.71 -0.84
C LEU A 120 -7.18 -9.71 -0.19
N TRP A 121 -7.73 -10.05 0.98
CA TRP A 121 -8.62 -9.17 1.73
C TRP A 121 -7.91 -7.88 2.18
N HIS A 122 -6.67 -8.00 2.69
CA HIS A 122 -5.85 -6.84 3.03
C HIS A 122 -5.55 -5.98 1.82
N ALA A 123 -5.07 -6.57 0.72
CA ALA A 123 -4.80 -5.83 -0.51
C ALA A 123 -6.05 -5.10 -1.04
N CYS A 124 -7.20 -5.77 -1.02
CA CYS A 124 -8.47 -5.18 -1.47
C CYS A 124 -8.90 -4.03 -0.55
N SER A 125 -8.72 -4.15 0.77
CA SER A 125 -9.06 -3.09 1.72
C SER A 125 -8.21 -1.83 1.56
N VAL A 126 -6.91 -2.00 1.24
CA VAL A 126 -5.98 -0.89 0.97
C VAL A 126 -6.39 -0.17 -0.31
N VAL A 127 -6.63 -0.91 -1.40
CA VAL A 127 -7.06 -0.33 -2.69
C VAL A 127 -8.38 0.44 -2.54
N VAL A 128 -9.35 -0.11 -1.81
CA VAL A 128 -10.63 0.57 -1.57
C VAL A 128 -10.42 1.83 -0.73
N ARG A 129 -9.65 1.79 0.36
CA ARG A 129 -9.37 2.98 1.18
C ARG A 129 -8.65 4.07 0.40
N VAL A 130 -7.62 3.71 -0.37
CA VAL A 130 -6.87 4.65 -1.21
C VAL A 130 -7.78 5.24 -2.29
N GLY A 131 -8.59 4.41 -2.95
CA GLY A 131 -9.56 4.85 -3.94
C GLY A 131 -10.59 5.82 -3.38
N CYS A 132 -11.14 5.54 -2.19
CA CYS A 132 -12.07 6.44 -1.51
C CYS A 132 -11.41 7.76 -1.07
N ALA A 133 -10.17 7.72 -0.58
CA ALA A 133 -9.42 8.92 -0.20
C ALA A 133 -9.11 9.82 -1.42
N VAL A 134 -8.76 9.21 -2.56
CA VAL A 134 -8.50 9.91 -3.82
C VAL A 134 -9.78 10.45 -4.45
N ALA A 135 -10.88 9.69 -4.42
CA ALA A 135 -12.16 10.15 -4.94
C ALA A 135 -12.80 11.28 -4.09
N GLY A 136 -12.55 11.28 -2.78
CA GLY A 136 -13.08 12.27 -1.86
C GLY A 136 -12.32 13.60 -1.82
N SER A 137 -11.10 13.66 -2.37
CA SER A 137 -10.22 14.83 -2.22
C SER A 137 -10.46 15.95 -3.23
N GLY A 138 -11.33 15.77 -4.23
CA GLY A 138 -11.63 16.80 -5.25
C GLY A 138 -10.42 17.25 -6.08
N ALA A 139 -9.25 16.66 -5.84
CA ALA A 139 -7.95 17.14 -6.31
C ALA A 139 -7.68 16.84 -7.80
N LEU A 140 -8.55 16.07 -8.45
CA LEU A 140 -8.40 15.66 -9.85
C LEU A 140 -9.30 16.50 -10.75
N SER A 141 -9.06 17.82 -10.80
CA SER A 141 -9.55 18.64 -11.92
C SER A 141 -8.49 18.69 -13.02
N GLY A 142 -8.86 18.26 -14.23
CA GLY A 142 -7.99 18.30 -15.42
C GLY A 142 -7.24 17.01 -15.78
N TRP A 143 -6.10 17.16 -16.45
CA TRP A 143 -5.26 16.10 -17.06
C TRP A 143 -4.89 14.95 -16.10
N LEU A 144 -4.87 15.20 -14.80
CA LEU A 144 -4.54 14.21 -13.77
C LEU A 144 -5.58 13.08 -13.65
N THR A 145 -6.79 13.26 -14.21
CA THR A 145 -7.78 12.18 -14.35
C THR A 145 -7.32 11.08 -15.31
N ALA A 146 -6.37 11.33 -16.21
CA ALA A 146 -5.84 10.35 -17.14
C ALA A 146 -4.74 9.45 -16.54
N LEU A 147 -4.06 9.89 -15.48
CA LEU A 147 -2.97 9.18 -14.84
C LEU A 147 -3.35 7.78 -14.30
N PRO A 148 -4.52 7.61 -13.64
CA PRO A 148 -5.00 6.29 -13.23
C PRO A 148 -5.29 5.35 -14.42
N TRP A 149 -5.75 5.90 -15.55
CA TRP A 149 -5.96 5.12 -16.77
C TRP A 149 -4.64 4.72 -17.41
N LEU A 150 -3.63 5.61 -17.36
CA LEU A 150 -2.30 5.36 -17.87
C LEU A 150 -1.57 4.30 -17.04
N SER A 151 -1.71 4.32 -15.71
CA SER A 151 -1.16 3.29 -14.83
C SER A 151 -1.88 1.95 -14.99
N ALA A 152 -3.21 1.95 -15.15
CA ALA A 152 -3.97 0.75 -15.45
C ALA A 152 -3.57 0.14 -16.80
N ALA A 153 -3.40 0.96 -17.84
CA ALA A 153 -2.92 0.51 -19.14
C ALA A 153 -1.49 -0.05 -19.07
N LEU A 154 -0.60 0.60 -18.30
CA LEU A 154 0.76 0.11 -18.08
C LEU A 154 0.77 -1.25 -17.38
N LEU A 155 -0.05 -1.44 -16.35
CA LEU A 155 -0.16 -2.72 -15.64
C LEU A 155 -0.68 -3.84 -16.54
N VAL A 156 -1.71 -3.57 -17.36
CA VAL A 156 -2.27 -4.54 -18.31
C VAL A 156 -1.23 -4.93 -19.37
N THR A 157 -0.50 -3.96 -19.91
CA THR A 157 0.54 -4.21 -20.92
C THR A 157 1.71 -5.01 -20.36
N VAL A 158 2.20 -4.70 -19.16
CA VAL A 158 3.25 -5.47 -18.49
C VAL A 158 2.77 -6.90 -18.18
N GLY A 159 1.55 -7.04 -17.66
CA GLY A 159 0.97 -8.36 -17.38
C GLY A 159 0.84 -9.24 -18.64
N ALA A 160 0.34 -8.66 -19.74
CA ALA A 160 0.24 -9.34 -21.03
C ALA A 160 1.61 -9.75 -21.58
N TYR A 161 2.63 -8.89 -21.44
CA TYR A 161 4.00 -9.19 -21.86
C TYR A 161 4.60 -10.37 -21.08
N VAL A 162 4.43 -10.39 -19.76
CA VAL A 162 4.90 -11.51 -18.92
C VAL A 162 4.16 -12.81 -19.25
N ALA A 163 2.85 -12.77 -19.47
CA ALA A 163 2.08 -13.94 -19.88
C ALA A 163 2.55 -14.47 -21.25
N TRP A 164 2.83 -13.58 -22.20
CA TRP A 164 3.30 -13.94 -23.53
C TRP A 164 4.70 -14.56 -23.51
N THR A 165 5.63 -14.02 -22.72
CA THR A 165 6.98 -14.57 -22.59
C THR A 165 6.99 -15.95 -21.94
N ARG A 166 6.15 -16.19 -20.92
CA ARG A 166 5.96 -17.53 -20.33
C ARG A 166 5.33 -18.53 -21.30
N GLY A 167 4.33 -18.11 -22.08
CA GLY A 167 3.72 -18.96 -23.11
C GLY A 167 4.74 -19.42 -24.17
N LYS A 168 5.65 -18.53 -24.59
CA LYS A 168 6.74 -18.90 -25.51
C LYS A 168 7.72 -19.92 -24.92
N GLN A 169 8.07 -19.80 -23.63
CA GLN A 169 8.97 -20.77 -22.99
C GLN A 169 8.34 -22.16 -22.88
N LEU A 170 7.04 -22.25 -22.59
CA LEU A 170 6.34 -23.54 -22.54
C LEU A 170 6.22 -24.19 -23.93
N SER A 171 6.03 -23.40 -24.99
CA SER A 171 6.00 -23.89 -26.37
C SER A 171 7.36 -24.45 -26.82
N LEU A 172 8.46 -23.79 -26.44
CA LEU A 172 9.82 -24.23 -26.77
C LEU A 172 10.26 -25.49 -26.01
N ASN A 173 9.82 -25.67 -24.76
CA ASN A 173 10.16 -26.85 -23.94
C ASN A 173 9.22 -28.04 -24.15
N GLY A 174 8.05 -27.83 -24.75
CA GLY A 174 7.04 -28.87 -25.02
C GLY A 174 7.09 -29.48 -26.43
N GLY A 175 8.03 -29.04 -27.27
CA GLY A 175 8.27 -29.63 -28.59
C GLY A 175 9.03 -30.94 -28.49
N ILE A 176 8.31 -32.05 -28.65
CA ILE A 176 8.83 -33.39 -28.98
C ILE A 176 9.30 -33.39 -30.44
#